data_AF-A0A086J9X4-F1
#
_entry.id   AF-A0A086J9X4-F1
#
_cell.length_a   1.000
_cell.length_b   1.000
_cell.length_c   1.000
_cell.angle_alpha   90.00
_cell.angle_beta   90.00
_cell.angle_gamma   90.00
#
_symmetry.space_group_name_H-M   'P 1'
#
loop_
_entity.id
_entity.type
_entity.pdbx_description
1 polymer ?
#
loop_
_entity_poly.entity_id
_entity_poly.type
_entity_poly.pdbx_seq_one_letter_code
_entity_poly.pdbx_strand_id
1 'polypeptide(L)'
;SIRGQDGEMKMFREGNMATVYTWKQSTGCWERVGEVVGAAKQSTHYEGDAYFEAGEYDHIFKVEIGESGAHKPLPFRMSDNPLVAAEKFCAREGINKSCLEQITSFIRRNTGLSSAPSSSSATSASTPASDLKDQWASYGGGVSKVAPLMQVFTFAKGNFEGAGKKIMEFDAQFPEDSPAHLTALEKQYLLDALEKIQSPSFMKKEFRACELDVIFEKLAVWPSSKAVPVMDVWRALALHPQYHAVHRKSGDHGWMTVVVALRHLKEACASQADETPLILCCLRFLANLMDLTTNRTVMLRHANVVLESLASDRVLTSPNKNVRLTAASLLANFAVAFATKEETEGRIKVLKLLRGLMEREGDADVFYRCLLAVLTILATPPQPQQRRLLRGACQEIDMADVLPPLNQNIPAEGRIGDAAQDILLLLE
;
A
#
# COMPACT_ATOMS: atom_id res chain seq x y z
N SER A 1 12.47 37.84 -15.61
CA SER A 1 13.52 37.43 -14.65
C SER A 1 12.83 37.07 -13.35
N ILE A 2 12.78 35.78 -13.03
CA ILE A 2 12.26 35.29 -11.74
C ILE A 2 13.39 35.52 -10.74
N ARG A 3 13.18 36.38 -9.75
CA ARG A 3 14.15 36.59 -8.65
C ARG A 3 13.87 35.59 -7.55
N GLY A 4 14.92 35.10 -6.90
CA GLY A 4 14.84 34.23 -5.72
C GLY A 4 15.53 34.83 -4.49
N GLN A 5 15.43 34.14 -3.36
CA GLN A 5 16.25 34.34 -2.15
C GLN A 5 17.55 33.52 -2.26
N ASP A 6 18.63 33.96 -1.62
CA ASP A 6 19.91 33.23 -1.70
C ASP A 6 19.76 31.78 -1.23
N GLY A 7 20.17 30.83 -2.08
CA GLY A 7 19.99 29.40 -1.84
C GLY A 7 18.61 28.84 -2.18
N GLU A 8 17.66 29.66 -2.62
CA GLU A 8 16.35 29.19 -3.09
C GLU A 8 16.55 28.26 -4.29
N MET A 9 15.98 27.06 -4.27
CA MET A 9 16.02 26.12 -5.39
C MET A 9 14.68 26.09 -6.12
N LYS A 10 14.73 26.14 -7.45
CA LYS A 10 13.57 26.01 -8.32
C LYS A 10 13.91 25.13 -9.50
N MET A 11 12.96 24.30 -9.89
CA MET A 11 13.08 23.46 -11.07
C MET A 11 12.57 24.26 -12.28
N PHE A 12 13.34 24.25 -13.36
CA PHE A 12 12.97 24.89 -14.62
C PHE A 12 12.87 23.83 -15.71
N ARG A 13 11.84 23.92 -16.53
CA ARG A 13 11.63 23.01 -17.66
C ARG A 13 12.43 23.50 -18.87
N GLU A 14 13.38 22.69 -19.31
CA GLU A 14 14.15 22.88 -20.53
C GLU A 14 13.77 21.80 -21.54
N GLY A 15 12.87 22.13 -22.47
CA GLY A 15 12.33 21.18 -23.42
C GLY A 15 11.53 20.07 -22.73
N ASN A 16 12.00 18.82 -22.88
CA ASN A 16 11.37 17.61 -22.32
C ASN A 16 11.98 17.19 -20.98
N MET A 17 12.89 18.00 -20.42
CA MET A 17 13.67 17.67 -19.23
C MET A 17 13.45 18.72 -18.15
N ALA A 18 13.46 18.26 -16.89
CA ALA A 18 13.41 19.13 -15.74
C ALA A 18 14.83 19.28 -15.18
N THR A 19 15.28 20.53 -15.08
CA THR A 19 16.63 20.89 -14.63
C THR A 19 16.49 21.69 -13.34
N VAL A 20 17.19 21.29 -12.28
CA VAL A 20 17.14 22.00 -10.99
C VAL A 20 18.13 23.15 -11.03
N TYR A 21 17.69 24.32 -10.55
CA TYR A 21 18.50 25.51 -10.42
C TYR A 21 18.50 26.03 -8.98
N THR A 22 19.59 26.64 -8.54
CA THR A 22 19.71 27.36 -7.26
C THR A 22 19.93 28.85 -7.53
N TRP A 23 19.24 29.72 -6.81
CA TRP A 23 19.45 31.16 -6.89
C TRP A 23 20.68 31.57 -6.07
N LYS A 24 21.65 32.22 -6.72
CA LYS A 24 22.77 32.87 -6.04
C LYS A 24 22.56 34.37 -6.00
N GLN A 25 22.45 34.93 -4.80
CA GLN A 25 22.28 36.38 -4.59
C GLN A 25 23.54 37.17 -4.97
N SER A 26 24.71 36.54 -4.93
CA SER A 26 26.00 37.13 -5.36
C SER A 26 26.07 37.40 -6.87
N THR A 27 25.43 36.57 -7.69
CA THR A 27 25.40 36.69 -9.16
C THR A 27 24.06 37.19 -9.69
N GLY A 28 23.02 37.20 -8.86
CA GLY A 28 21.67 37.63 -9.23
C GLY A 28 21.03 36.74 -10.30
N CYS A 29 21.43 35.47 -10.37
CA CYS A 29 20.93 34.52 -11.36
C CYS A 29 20.74 33.11 -10.78
N TRP A 30 20.00 32.31 -11.54
CA TRP A 30 19.79 30.88 -11.29
C TRP A 30 20.98 30.09 -11.86
N GLU A 31 21.66 29.30 -11.03
CA GLU A 31 22.73 28.39 -11.44
C GLU A 31 22.23 26.94 -11.52
N ARG A 32 22.60 26.23 -12.59
CA ARG A 32 22.18 24.84 -12.85
C ARG A 32 22.88 23.87 -11.89
N VAL A 33 22.09 23.06 -11.18
CA VAL A 33 22.58 22.07 -10.20
C VAL A 33 22.68 20.67 -10.81
N GLY A 34 21.75 20.28 -11.70
CA GLY A 34 21.75 18.93 -12.29
C GLY A 34 20.57 18.64 -13.21
N GLU A 35 20.66 17.52 -13.94
CA GLU A 35 19.68 17.03 -14.92
C GLU A 35 19.09 15.69 -14.45
N VAL A 36 17.76 15.53 -14.54
CA VAL A 36 17.07 14.28 -14.20
C VAL A 36 16.76 13.51 -15.50
N VAL A 37 17.38 12.35 -15.69
CA VAL A 37 17.23 11.55 -16.93
C VAL A 37 16.30 10.36 -16.70
N GLY A 38 15.11 10.39 -17.32
CA GLY A 38 14.17 9.25 -17.42
C GLY A 38 14.29 8.50 -18.75
N ALA A 39 14.29 7.17 -18.69
CA ALA A 39 14.67 6.25 -19.75
C ALA A 39 13.74 6.17 -21.00
N ALA A 40 14.34 5.67 -22.10
CA ALA A 40 13.85 5.61 -23.48
C ALA A 40 12.57 4.78 -23.77
N LYS A 41 11.95 5.07 -24.93
CA LYS A 41 10.79 4.39 -25.56
C LYS A 41 10.87 2.86 -25.49
N GLN A 42 9.81 2.20 -25.00
CA GLN A 42 9.65 0.73 -24.97
C GLN A 42 9.09 0.17 -26.28
N SER A 43 9.51 -1.06 -26.62
CA SER A 43 9.03 -1.90 -27.74
C SER A 43 7.53 -2.19 -27.68
N THR A 44 6.86 -2.21 -28.85
CA THR A 44 5.42 -2.50 -29.06
C THR A 44 5.11 -3.95 -29.46
N HIS A 45 6.15 -4.77 -29.65
CA HIS A 45 6.00 -6.18 -30.04
C HIS A 45 5.82 -7.11 -28.83
N TYR A 46 4.84 -8.00 -28.89
CA TYR A 46 4.59 -9.04 -27.89
C TYR A 46 4.72 -10.44 -28.51
N GLU A 47 5.52 -11.32 -27.88
CA GLU A 47 5.83 -12.67 -28.37
C GLU A 47 4.64 -13.65 -28.34
N GLY A 48 3.54 -13.28 -27.68
CA GLY A 48 2.33 -14.09 -27.55
C GLY A 48 2.39 -15.14 -26.42
N ASP A 49 1.22 -15.54 -25.95
CA ASP A 49 0.99 -16.60 -24.97
C ASP A 49 -0.40 -17.25 -25.15
N ALA A 50 -0.84 -18.08 -24.20
CA ALA A 50 -2.13 -18.77 -24.27
C ALA A 50 -3.37 -17.86 -24.16
N TYR A 51 -3.20 -16.58 -23.80
CA TYR A 51 -4.27 -15.60 -23.55
C TYR A 51 -4.20 -14.41 -24.52
N PHE A 52 -3.00 -14.01 -24.95
CA PHE A 52 -2.71 -12.89 -25.84
C PHE A 52 -1.91 -13.39 -27.04
N GLU A 53 -2.35 -13.06 -28.25
CA GLU A 53 -1.68 -13.48 -29.49
C GLU A 53 -0.31 -12.80 -29.66
N ALA A 54 0.59 -13.44 -30.42
CA ALA A 54 1.83 -12.80 -30.83
C ALA A 54 1.54 -11.65 -31.82
N GLY A 55 2.23 -10.53 -31.69
CA GLY A 55 2.13 -9.43 -32.64
C GLY A 55 2.35 -8.05 -32.04
N GLU A 56 2.01 -7.02 -32.84
CA GLU A 56 2.08 -5.64 -32.42
C GLU A 56 0.87 -5.25 -31.58
N TYR A 57 1.14 -4.49 -30.53
CA TYR A 57 0.14 -3.91 -29.64
C TYR A 57 0.38 -2.40 -29.50
N ASP A 58 -0.70 -1.63 -29.45
CA ASP A 58 -0.62 -0.18 -29.22
C ASP A 58 0.00 0.13 -27.85
N HIS A 59 -0.28 -0.72 -26.86
CA HIS A 59 0.28 -0.63 -25.52
C HIS A 59 0.65 -2.00 -24.95
N ILE A 60 1.83 -2.08 -24.32
CA ILE A 60 2.20 -3.18 -23.42
C ILE A 60 2.39 -2.59 -22.02
N PHE A 61 1.36 -2.72 -21.18
CA PHE A 61 1.40 -2.18 -19.82
C PHE A 61 2.21 -3.12 -18.92
N LYS A 62 3.07 -2.55 -18.07
CA LYS A 62 3.81 -3.32 -17.06
C LYS A 62 3.01 -3.28 -15.77
N VAL A 63 2.13 -4.25 -15.57
CA VAL A 63 1.25 -4.31 -14.40
C VAL A 63 1.98 -5.07 -13.29
N GLU A 64 2.18 -4.43 -12.14
CA GLU A 64 2.78 -5.07 -10.96
C GLU A 64 1.78 -6.05 -10.32
N ILE A 65 2.25 -7.26 -10.03
CA ILE A 65 1.43 -8.30 -9.39
C ILE A 65 2.17 -8.85 -8.17
N GLY A 66 1.53 -8.73 -7.00
CA GLY A 66 2.02 -9.29 -5.73
C GLY A 66 3.20 -8.54 -5.10
N GLU A 67 3.64 -9.02 -3.94
CA GLU A 67 4.65 -8.38 -3.06
C GLU A 67 6.09 -8.34 -3.61
N SER A 68 6.36 -9.09 -4.68
CA SER A 68 7.72 -9.26 -5.21
C SER A 68 8.20 -8.13 -6.12
N GLY A 69 7.33 -7.16 -6.45
CA GLY A 69 7.62 -6.14 -7.46
C GLY A 69 7.70 -6.73 -8.88
N ALA A 70 7.15 -7.93 -9.10
CA ALA A 70 7.15 -8.57 -10.41
C ALA A 70 6.15 -7.86 -11.32
N HIS A 71 6.66 -7.27 -12.41
CA HIS A 71 5.83 -6.68 -13.44
C HIS A 71 5.49 -7.70 -14.51
N LYS A 72 4.21 -7.81 -14.85
CA LYS A 72 3.69 -8.66 -15.91
C LYS A 72 3.17 -7.82 -17.07
N PRO A 73 3.52 -8.17 -18.31
CA PRO A 73 3.10 -7.41 -19.48
C PRO A 73 1.62 -7.64 -19.78
N LEU A 74 0.81 -6.59 -19.87
CA LEU A 74 -0.58 -6.62 -20.33
C LEU A 74 -0.61 -5.96 -21.73
N PRO A 75 -0.65 -6.77 -22.81
CA PRO A 75 -0.78 -6.27 -24.17
C PRO A 75 -2.21 -5.79 -24.43
N PHE A 76 -2.36 -4.63 -25.08
CA PHE A 76 -3.65 -4.03 -25.37
C PHE A 76 -3.63 -3.30 -26.73
N ARG A 77 -4.58 -3.61 -27.61
CA ARG A 77 -4.85 -2.84 -28.83
C ARG A 77 -5.99 -1.86 -28.58
N MET A 78 -5.95 -0.69 -29.19
CA MET A 78 -6.98 0.34 -29.07
C MET A 78 -8.35 -0.13 -29.60
N SER A 79 -8.35 -1.16 -30.47
CA SER A 79 -9.54 -1.88 -30.94
C SER A 79 -10.13 -2.87 -29.93
N ASP A 80 -9.38 -3.26 -28.90
CA ASP A 80 -9.80 -4.30 -27.95
C ASP A 80 -10.74 -3.72 -26.88
N ASN A 81 -11.63 -4.58 -26.36
CA ASN A 81 -12.47 -4.21 -25.22
C ASN A 81 -11.63 -4.24 -23.92
N PRO A 82 -11.53 -3.12 -23.16
CA PRO A 82 -10.76 -3.06 -21.92
C PRO A 82 -11.16 -4.09 -20.86
N LEU A 83 -12.45 -4.43 -20.77
CA LEU A 83 -12.94 -5.43 -19.80
C LEU A 83 -12.46 -6.83 -20.18
N VAL A 84 -12.51 -7.18 -21.46
CA VAL A 84 -12.08 -8.50 -21.96
C VAL A 84 -10.56 -8.66 -21.81
N ALA A 85 -9.79 -7.61 -22.10
CA ALA A 85 -8.34 -7.61 -21.87
C ALA A 85 -8.00 -7.77 -20.37
N ALA A 86 -8.75 -7.11 -19.50
CA ALA A 86 -8.61 -7.26 -18.05
C ALA A 86 -8.96 -8.67 -17.56
N GLU A 87 -10.05 -9.28 -18.07
CA GLU A 87 -10.44 -10.65 -17.72
C GLU A 87 -9.36 -11.66 -18.13
N LYS A 88 -8.84 -11.55 -19.35
CA LYS A 88 -7.75 -12.39 -19.86
C LYS A 88 -6.50 -12.25 -18.99
N PHE A 89 -6.13 -11.03 -18.63
CA PHE A 89 -4.97 -10.77 -17.79
C PHE A 89 -5.15 -11.35 -16.38
N CYS A 90 -6.32 -11.17 -15.75
CA CYS A 90 -6.61 -11.75 -14.44
C CYS A 90 -6.54 -13.28 -14.47
N ALA A 91 -7.11 -13.90 -15.51
CA ALA A 91 -7.10 -15.34 -15.67
C ALA A 91 -5.67 -15.88 -15.89
N ARG A 92 -4.84 -15.18 -16.68
CA ARG A 92 -3.46 -15.58 -16.97
C ARG A 92 -2.59 -15.58 -15.71
N GLU A 93 -2.73 -14.56 -14.87
CA GLU A 93 -1.84 -14.34 -13.73
C GLU A 93 -2.41 -14.85 -12.40
N GLY A 94 -3.59 -15.47 -12.42
CA GLY A 94 -4.26 -15.98 -11.22
C GLY A 94 -4.74 -14.88 -10.27
N ILE A 95 -5.05 -13.69 -10.78
CA ILE A 95 -5.52 -12.55 -10.00
C ILE A 95 -7.00 -12.74 -9.64
N ASN A 96 -7.39 -12.35 -8.42
CA ASN A 96 -8.78 -12.40 -7.98
C ASN A 96 -9.68 -11.50 -8.85
N LYS A 97 -10.89 -11.99 -9.17
CA LYS A 97 -11.91 -11.24 -9.92
C LYS A 97 -12.28 -9.90 -9.30
N SER A 98 -12.04 -9.68 -8.01
CA SER A 98 -12.21 -8.37 -7.36
C SER A 98 -11.34 -7.26 -7.97
N CYS A 99 -10.22 -7.60 -8.61
CA CYS A 99 -9.32 -6.64 -9.28
C CYS A 99 -9.75 -6.32 -10.73
N LEU A 100 -10.83 -6.93 -11.23
CA LEU A 100 -11.24 -6.83 -12.63
C LEU A 100 -11.63 -5.40 -13.03
N GLU A 101 -12.52 -4.77 -12.27
CA GLU A 101 -12.96 -3.39 -12.52
C GLU A 101 -11.78 -2.41 -12.44
N GLN A 102 -10.81 -2.72 -11.59
CA GLN A 102 -9.63 -1.92 -11.34
C GLN A 102 -8.65 -1.98 -12.53
N ILE A 103 -8.38 -3.17 -13.07
CA ILE A 103 -7.56 -3.35 -14.29
C ILE A 103 -8.27 -2.76 -15.51
N THR A 104 -9.60 -2.93 -15.60
CA THR A 104 -10.42 -2.32 -16.66
C THR A 104 -10.33 -0.79 -16.62
N SER A 105 -10.43 -0.21 -15.42
CA SER A 105 -10.27 1.24 -15.19
C SER A 105 -8.86 1.72 -15.49
N PHE A 106 -7.84 0.92 -15.16
CA PHE A 106 -6.44 1.19 -15.49
C PHE A 106 -6.23 1.27 -17.00
N ILE A 107 -6.72 0.28 -17.76
CA ILE A 107 -6.62 0.29 -19.23
C ILE A 107 -7.29 1.54 -19.78
N ARG A 108 -8.56 1.79 -19.42
CA ARG A 108 -9.33 2.94 -19.91
C ARG A 108 -8.65 4.29 -19.64
N ARG A 109 -8.07 4.45 -18.45
CA ARG A 109 -7.37 5.67 -18.06
C ARG A 109 -6.10 5.89 -18.87
N ASN A 110 -5.33 4.84 -19.11
CA ASN A 110 -4.07 4.92 -19.84
C ASN A 110 -4.23 4.97 -21.37
N THR A 111 -5.41 4.58 -21.88
CA THR A 111 -5.71 4.60 -23.31
C THR A 111 -6.61 5.77 -23.71
N GLY A 112 -7.10 6.56 -22.76
CA GLY A 112 -8.03 7.66 -23.03
C GLY A 112 -9.46 7.22 -23.38
N LEU A 113 -9.80 5.94 -23.19
CA LEU A 113 -11.14 5.35 -23.39
C LEU A 113 -12.13 5.69 -22.26
N SER A 114 -11.97 6.84 -21.59
CA SER A 114 -12.89 7.29 -20.55
C SER A 114 -14.27 7.60 -21.15
N SER A 115 -15.17 6.63 -21.11
CA SER A 115 -16.59 6.83 -21.43
C SER A 115 -17.29 7.50 -20.25
N ALA A 116 -17.84 8.70 -20.48
CA ALA A 116 -18.94 9.21 -19.66
C ALA A 116 -20.09 8.18 -19.65
N PRO A 117 -20.89 8.08 -18.56
CA PRO A 117 -22.00 7.15 -18.53
C PRO A 117 -23.06 7.58 -19.54
N SER A 118 -23.25 6.80 -20.59
CA SER A 118 -24.32 6.96 -21.56
C SER A 118 -25.63 6.45 -20.97
N SER A 119 -26.47 7.37 -20.47
CA SER A 119 -27.89 7.14 -20.26
C SER A 119 -28.62 7.26 -21.60
N SER A 120 -29.28 6.20 -22.02
CA SER A 120 -30.14 6.16 -23.21
C SER A 120 -31.51 6.81 -22.92
N SER A 121 -31.84 7.90 -23.62
CA SER A 121 -33.19 8.15 -24.18
C SER A 121 -33.29 9.46 -24.97
N ALA A 122 -33.48 9.32 -26.28
CA ALA A 122 -34.38 10.02 -27.22
C ALA A 122 -34.49 11.57 -27.31
N THR A 123 -34.39 11.99 -28.59
CA THR A 123 -35.18 12.98 -29.37
C THR A 123 -34.77 14.45 -29.52
N SER A 124 -34.43 14.76 -30.79
CA SER A 124 -34.81 15.91 -31.67
C SER A 124 -34.05 17.25 -31.70
N ALA A 125 -33.53 17.53 -32.92
CA ALA A 125 -33.65 18.77 -33.74
C ALA A 125 -32.47 19.79 -33.87
N SER A 126 -31.85 19.75 -35.08
CA SER A 126 -31.49 20.84 -36.03
C SER A 126 -30.50 22.01 -35.72
N THR A 127 -29.31 21.93 -36.36
CA THR A 127 -28.47 22.97 -37.09
C THR A 127 -27.91 24.23 -36.37
N PRO A 128 -26.87 24.93 -36.92
CA PRO A 128 -25.57 24.51 -37.48
C PRO A 128 -24.33 25.26 -36.88
N ALA A 129 -23.13 24.71 -37.11
CA ALA A 129 -21.75 25.25 -37.02
C ALA A 129 -21.45 26.64 -36.38
N SER A 130 -20.53 26.69 -35.40
CA SER A 130 -19.18 27.30 -35.52
C SER A 130 -18.43 27.40 -34.17
N ASP A 131 -17.16 26.99 -34.22
CA ASP A 131 -15.99 27.49 -33.48
C ASP A 131 -16.08 27.85 -31.99
N LEU A 132 -15.77 26.88 -31.12
CA LEU A 132 -14.91 27.09 -29.95
C LEU A 132 -14.07 25.83 -29.72
N LYS A 133 -12.91 25.79 -30.38
CA LYS A 133 -11.87 24.79 -30.15
C LYS A 133 -11.09 25.20 -28.90
N ASP A 134 -11.68 25.03 -27.73
CA ASP A 134 -10.98 25.21 -26.45
C ASP A 134 -10.05 24.03 -26.19
N GLN A 135 -8.79 24.35 -26.47
CA GLN A 135 -7.55 23.68 -26.11
C GLN A 135 -7.54 23.27 -24.63
N TRP A 136 -7.86 22.01 -24.34
CA TRP A 136 -7.37 21.37 -23.11
C TRP A 136 -6.84 19.95 -23.33
N ALA A 137 -6.79 19.48 -24.57
CA ALA A 137 -6.14 18.22 -24.93
C ALA A 137 -4.61 18.37 -25.03
N SER A 138 -3.92 18.61 -23.90
CA SER A 138 -2.51 18.23 -23.70
C SER A 138 -2.07 18.53 -22.26
N TYR A 139 -2.56 17.75 -21.30
CA TYR A 139 -1.95 17.64 -19.97
C TYR A 139 -1.92 16.17 -19.56
N GLY A 140 -1.32 15.33 -20.42
CA GLY A 140 -0.94 13.96 -20.10
C GLY A 140 0.45 13.92 -19.49
N GLY A 141 0.63 14.54 -18.32
CA GLY A 141 1.79 14.25 -17.46
C GLY A 141 1.53 12.89 -16.82
N GLY A 142 1.93 11.82 -17.51
CA GLY A 142 1.73 10.45 -17.04
C GLY A 142 2.45 10.23 -15.72
N VAL A 143 1.67 10.02 -14.65
CA VAL A 143 2.14 9.37 -13.42
C VAL A 143 2.89 8.10 -13.83
N SER A 144 4.06 7.82 -13.24
CA SER A 144 4.86 6.62 -13.50
C SER A 144 3.98 5.37 -13.53
N LYS A 145 4.38 4.38 -14.36
CA LYS A 145 3.68 3.10 -14.57
C LYS A 145 3.48 2.27 -13.28
N VAL A 146 4.00 2.71 -12.13
CA VAL A 146 4.02 2.01 -10.83
C VAL A 146 3.06 2.64 -9.79
N ALA A 147 2.43 3.78 -10.08
CA ALA A 147 1.43 4.40 -9.21
C ALA A 147 0.13 4.72 -9.97
N PRO A 148 -1.04 4.74 -9.29
CA PRO A 148 -1.22 4.41 -7.88
C PRO A 148 -1.06 2.91 -7.61
N LEU A 149 -0.67 2.57 -6.37
CA LEU A 149 -0.70 1.19 -5.91
C LEU A 149 -2.14 0.65 -5.99
N MET A 150 -2.25 -0.58 -6.46
CA MET A 150 -3.53 -1.23 -6.73
C MET A 150 -3.81 -2.42 -5.81
N GLN A 151 -2.77 -3.00 -5.24
CA GLN A 151 -2.84 -4.12 -4.31
C GLN A 151 -2.22 -3.71 -2.98
N VAL A 152 -2.70 -4.33 -1.91
CA VAL A 152 -2.09 -4.20 -0.60
C VAL A 152 -0.87 -5.11 -0.51
N PHE A 153 0.08 -4.74 0.35
CA PHE A 153 1.18 -5.59 0.76
C PHE A 153 0.75 -6.49 1.92
N THR A 154 1.01 -7.78 1.82
CA THR A 154 0.73 -8.75 2.88
C THR A 154 2.02 -9.42 3.37
N PHE A 155 1.89 -10.31 4.33
CA PHE A 155 3.00 -11.01 4.97
C PHE A 155 2.54 -12.44 5.30
N ALA A 156 2.51 -13.31 4.30
CA ALA A 156 1.96 -14.67 4.42
C ALA A 156 2.95 -15.71 4.96
N LYS A 157 4.26 -15.59 4.66
CA LYS A 157 5.26 -16.60 5.02
C LYS A 157 5.57 -16.61 6.52
N GLY A 158 5.64 -17.77 7.16
CA GLY A 158 5.96 -17.92 8.58
C GLY A 158 6.32 -19.35 8.97
N ASN A 159 6.93 -19.52 10.15
CA ASN A 159 7.22 -20.83 10.75
C ASN A 159 6.12 -21.19 11.75
N PHE A 160 4.98 -21.64 11.24
CA PHE A 160 3.80 -21.92 12.07
C PHE A 160 3.96 -23.18 12.95
N GLU A 161 4.82 -24.11 12.55
CA GLU A 161 5.19 -25.25 13.40
C GLU A 161 5.94 -24.77 14.64
N GLY A 162 6.93 -23.90 14.46
CA GLY A 162 7.68 -23.27 15.54
C GLY A 162 6.79 -22.41 16.45
N ALA A 163 5.87 -21.64 15.87
CA ALA A 163 4.90 -20.85 16.63
C ALA A 163 4.01 -21.76 17.50
N GLY A 164 3.50 -22.87 16.95
CA GLY A 164 2.70 -23.85 17.67
C GLY A 164 3.45 -24.48 18.86
N LYS A 165 4.69 -24.93 18.63
CA LYS A 165 5.55 -25.47 19.69
C LYS A 165 5.77 -24.45 20.80
N LYS A 166 6.01 -23.18 20.45
CA LYS A 166 6.24 -22.12 21.43
C LYS A 166 4.99 -21.74 22.22
N ILE A 167 3.81 -21.79 21.61
CA ILE A 167 2.54 -21.64 22.32
C ILE A 167 2.40 -22.75 23.36
N MET A 168 2.63 -24.03 23.00
CA MET A 168 2.53 -25.12 23.97
C MET A 168 3.56 -25.01 25.11
N GLU A 169 4.78 -24.56 24.81
CA GLU A 169 5.80 -24.30 25.83
C GLU A 169 5.37 -23.20 26.81
N PHE A 170 4.81 -22.10 26.30
CA PHE A 170 4.33 -21.00 27.13
C PHE A 170 3.07 -21.35 27.92
N ASP A 171 2.20 -22.18 27.35
CA ASP A 171 1.00 -22.68 28.04
C ASP A 171 1.36 -23.44 29.32
N ALA A 172 2.40 -24.29 29.24
CA ALA A 172 2.90 -25.08 30.36
C ALA A 172 3.47 -24.23 31.52
N GLN A 173 3.70 -22.93 31.30
CA GLN A 173 4.17 -22.00 32.33
C GLN A 173 3.01 -21.35 33.11
N PHE A 174 1.77 -21.50 32.66
CA PHE A 174 0.62 -21.00 33.41
C PHE A 174 0.20 -22.00 34.49
N PRO A 175 -0.26 -21.53 35.66
CA PRO A 175 -0.93 -22.37 36.65
C PRO A 175 -2.15 -23.09 36.04
N GLU A 176 -2.43 -24.32 36.45
CA GLU A 176 -3.52 -25.15 35.88
C GLU A 176 -4.90 -24.51 36.03
N ASP A 177 -5.12 -23.75 37.10
CA ASP A 177 -6.36 -23.02 37.41
C ASP A 177 -6.43 -21.64 36.72
N SER A 178 -5.37 -21.22 36.03
CA SER A 178 -5.33 -19.93 35.35
C SER A 178 -6.32 -19.89 34.17
N PRO A 179 -7.08 -18.80 33.98
CA PRO A 179 -7.92 -18.63 32.80
C PRO A 179 -7.12 -18.58 31.49
N ALA A 180 -5.80 -18.33 31.55
CA ALA A 180 -4.92 -18.35 30.39
C ALA A 180 -4.43 -19.76 30.00
N HIS A 181 -4.47 -20.72 30.93
CA HIS A 181 -4.05 -22.11 30.69
C HIS A 181 -5.06 -22.83 29.79
N LEU A 182 -4.54 -23.58 28.83
CA LEU A 182 -5.32 -24.37 27.88
C LEU A 182 -5.67 -25.73 28.50
N THR A 183 -6.95 -26.06 28.49
CA THR A 183 -7.44 -27.40 28.78
C THR A 183 -6.94 -28.42 27.76
N ALA A 184 -6.99 -29.72 28.10
CA ALA A 184 -6.62 -30.79 27.17
C ALA A 184 -7.41 -30.73 25.84
N LEU A 185 -8.68 -30.34 25.90
CA LEU A 185 -9.52 -30.22 24.72
C LEU A 185 -9.16 -28.99 23.87
N GLU A 186 -8.90 -27.84 24.50
CA GLU A 186 -8.44 -26.63 23.81
C GLU A 186 -7.07 -26.85 23.13
N LYS A 187 -6.18 -27.62 23.76
CA LYS A 187 -4.91 -28.04 23.16
C LYS A 187 -5.13 -28.82 21.88
N GLN A 188 -6.07 -29.77 21.88
CA GLN A 188 -6.39 -30.54 20.67
C GLN A 188 -6.94 -29.62 19.57
N TYR A 189 -7.85 -28.70 19.89
CA TYR A 189 -8.36 -27.74 18.90
C TYR A 189 -7.27 -26.85 18.31
N LEU A 190 -6.33 -26.39 19.14
CA LEU A 190 -5.18 -25.62 18.66
C LEU A 190 -4.29 -26.45 17.72
N LEU A 191 -3.99 -27.71 18.08
CA LEU A 191 -3.18 -28.59 17.24
C LEU A 191 -3.84 -28.86 15.88
N ASP A 192 -5.14 -29.17 15.87
CA ASP A 192 -5.91 -29.40 14.64
C ASP A 192 -5.90 -28.15 13.74
N ALA A 193 -6.01 -26.95 14.33
CA ALA A 193 -5.94 -25.71 13.60
C ALA A 193 -4.53 -25.44 13.03
N LEU A 194 -3.48 -25.69 13.82
CA LEU A 194 -2.09 -25.53 13.39
C LEU A 194 -1.72 -26.47 12.25
N GLU A 195 -2.24 -27.70 12.25
CA GLU A 195 -2.07 -28.65 11.13
C GLU A 195 -2.69 -28.09 9.84
N LYS A 196 -3.90 -27.50 9.93
CA LYS A 196 -4.57 -26.86 8.79
C LYS A 196 -3.79 -25.65 8.26
N ILE A 197 -3.21 -24.83 9.14
CA ILE A 197 -2.40 -23.67 8.77
C ILE A 197 -1.12 -24.09 8.03
N GLN A 198 -0.52 -25.21 8.44
CA GLN A 198 0.72 -25.73 7.83
C GLN A 198 0.46 -26.49 6.52
N SER A 199 -0.78 -26.88 6.24
CA SER A 199 -1.13 -27.62 5.02
C SER A 199 -0.88 -26.78 3.76
N PRO A 200 -0.32 -27.35 2.67
CA PRO A 200 -0.17 -26.66 1.38
C PRO A 200 -1.50 -26.14 0.81
N SER A 201 -2.62 -26.76 1.18
CA SER A 201 -3.98 -26.34 0.83
C SER A 201 -4.64 -25.44 1.89
N PHE A 202 -3.86 -24.71 2.69
CA PHE A 202 -4.32 -23.87 3.80
C PHE A 202 -5.57 -23.04 3.45
N MET A 203 -5.54 -22.31 2.33
CA MET A 203 -6.65 -21.44 1.89
C MET A 203 -7.97 -22.16 1.60
N LYS A 204 -7.97 -23.50 1.52
CA LYS A 204 -9.14 -24.35 1.28
C LYS A 204 -9.56 -25.12 2.54
N LYS A 205 -8.86 -24.97 3.66
CA LYS A 205 -9.19 -25.66 4.90
C LYS A 205 -10.34 -24.92 5.61
N GLU A 206 -11.21 -25.70 6.23
CA GLU A 206 -12.27 -25.14 7.08
C GLU A 206 -11.89 -25.24 8.55
N PHE A 207 -12.13 -24.16 9.28
CA PHE A 207 -11.90 -24.07 10.71
C PHE A 207 -13.21 -24.23 11.47
N ARG A 208 -13.21 -25.02 12.53
CA ARG A 208 -14.36 -25.16 13.44
C ARG A 208 -14.45 -23.92 14.33
N ALA A 209 -15.65 -23.62 14.83
CA ALA A 209 -15.84 -22.51 15.76
C ALA A 209 -14.93 -22.64 17.00
N CYS A 210 -14.82 -23.84 17.57
CA CYS A 210 -13.96 -24.10 18.72
C CYS A 210 -12.46 -23.87 18.45
N GLU A 211 -11.99 -24.10 17.22
CA GLU A 211 -10.60 -23.82 16.83
C GLU A 211 -10.33 -22.31 16.79
N LEU A 212 -11.26 -21.57 16.18
CA LEU A 212 -11.17 -20.11 16.11
C LEU A 212 -11.30 -19.48 17.50
N ASP A 213 -12.11 -20.05 18.39
CA ASP A 213 -12.28 -19.58 19.77
C ASP A 213 -11.00 -19.72 20.58
N VAL A 214 -10.30 -20.85 20.46
CA VAL A 214 -9.00 -21.01 21.10
C VAL A 214 -8.03 -19.95 20.57
N ILE A 215 -7.97 -19.76 19.25
CA ILE A 215 -6.99 -18.86 18.65
C ILE A 215 -7.27 -17.38 18.96
N PHE A 216 -8.51 -16.93 18.80
CA PHE A 216 -8.84 -15.50 18.84
C PHE A 216 -9.44 -15.01 20.16
N GLU A 217 -9.91 -15.91 21.03
CA GLU A 217 -10.43 -15.54 22.35
C GLU A 217 -9.49 -16.02 23.46
N LYS A 218 -9.18 -17.31 23.50
CA LYS A 218 -8.38 -17.91 24.58
C LYS A 218 -6.93 -17.45 24.55
N LEU A 219 -6.29 -17.36 23.39
CA LEU A 219 -4.92 -16.84 23.29
C LEU A 219 -4.85 -15.31 23.35
N ALA A 220 -5.96 -14.59 23.15
CA ALA A 220 -5.97 -13.12 23.19
C ALA A 220 -5.77 -12.53 24.60
N VAL A 221 -6.00 -13.32 25.64
CA VAL A 221 -5.79 -12.89 27.04
C VAL A 221 -4.35 -13.06 27.51
N TRP A 222 -3.47 -13.62 26.68
CA TRP A 222 -2.07 -13.83 27.04
C TRP A 222 -1.31 -12.50 27.16
N PRO A 223 -0.31 -12.41 28.07
CA PRO A 223 0.50 -11.22 28.23
C PRO A 223 1.45 -11.01 27.03
N SER A 224 1.89 -9.77 26.82
CA SER A 224 2.80 -9.41 25.70
C SER A 224 4.07 -10.27 25.63
N SER A 225 4.63 -10.67 26.78
CA SER A 225 5.82 -11.54 26.84
C SER A 225 5.63 -12.92 26.22
N LYS A 226 4.39 -13.34 25.96
CA LYS A 226 4.03 -14.62 25.33
C LYS A 226 3.26 -14.44 24.00
N ALA A 227 3.06 -13.20 23.55
CA ALA A 227 2.16 -12.88 22.44
C ALA A 227 2.76 -13.08 21.04
N VAL A 228 4.10 -13.09 20.90
CA VAL A 228 4.77 -13.23 19.58
C VAL A 228 4.25 -14.41 18.75
N PRO A 229 4.26 -15.67 19.23
CA PRO A 229 3.79 -16.79 18.42
C PRO A 229 2.27 -16.77 18.18
N VAL A 230 1.50 -16.14 19.08
CA VAL A 230 0.05 -15.93 18.88
C VAL A 230 -0.19 -14.98 17.72
N MET A 231 0.48 -13.82 17.72
CA MET A 231 0.37 -12.83 16.65
C MET A 231 0.88 -13.38 15.30
N ASP A 232 1.88 -14.27 15.32
CA ASP A 232 2.40 -14.93 14.11
C ASP A 232 1.36 -15.88 13.48
N VAL A 233 0.57 -16.58 14.30
CA VAL A 233 -0.57 -17.39 13.84
C VAL A 233 -1.71 -16.50 13.34
N TRP A 234 -2.03 -15.42 14.07
CA TRP A 234 -3.12 -14.51 13.71
C TRP A 234 -2.91 -13.84 12.36
N ARG A 235 -1.68 -13.41 12.04
CA ARG A 235 -1.39 -12.78 10.73
C ARG A 235 -1.63 -13.72 9.55
N ALA A 236 -1.41 -15.02 9.71
CA ALA A 236 -1.68 -15.98 8.65
C ALA A 236 -3.19 -16.14 8.44
N LEU A 237 -3.93 -16.28 9.54
CA LEU A 237 -5.39 -16.40 9.51
C LEU A 237 -6.08 -15.13 9.03
N ALA A 238 -5.49 -13.94 9.22
CA ALA A 238 -6.02 -12.67 8.71
C ALA A 238 -6.19 -12.65 7.18
N LEU A 239 -5.43 -13.48 6.45
CA LEU A 239 -5.53 -13.65 5.00
C LEU A 239 -6.47 -14.79 4.59
N HIS A 240 -6.91 -15.62 5.54
CA HIS A 240 -7.75 -16.77 5.25
C HIS A 240 -9.19 -16.34 4.95
N PRO A 241 -9.86 -16.89 3.91
CA PRO A 241 -11.24 -16.49 3.55
C PRO A 241 -12.25 -16.62 4.69
N GLN A 242 -12.01 -17.55 5.63
CA GLN A 242 -12.88 -17.77 6.80
C GLN A 242 -12.66 -16.77 7.95
N TYR A 243 -11.69 -15.84 7.87
CA TYR A 243 -11.44 -14.87 8.94
C TYR A 243 -12.69 -14.06 9.33
N HIS A 244 -13.59 -13.82 8.37
CA HIS A 244 -14.88 -13.15 8.62
C HIS A 244 -15.72 -13.80 9.74
N ALA A 245 -15.49 -15.09 10.07
CA ALA A 245 -16.15 -15.75 11.18
C ALA A 245 -15.81 -15.13 12.55
N VAL A 246 -14.60 -14.56 12.68
CA VAL A 246 -14.13 -13.86 13.89
C VAL A 246 -14.98 -12.61 14.16
N HIS A 247 -15.55 -12.00 13.12
CA HIS A 247 -16.33 -10.76 13.24
C HIS A 247 -17.75 -10.97 13.80
N ARG A 248 -18.25 -12.21 13.82
CA ARG A 248 -19.67 -12.50 14.08
C ARG A 248 -20.04 -12.56 15.56
N LYS A 249 -19.08 -12.76 16.46
CA LYS A 249 -19.38 -13.09 17.86
C LYS A 249 -19.63 -11.87 18.75
N SER A 250 -18.92 -10.78 18.51
CA SER A 250 -18.81 -9.66 19.44
C SER A 250 -19.64 -8.42 19.05
N GLY A 251 -20.32 -8.43 17.89
CA GLY A 251 -21.06 -7.27 17.37
C GLY A 251 -20.17 -6.06 17.01
N ASP A 252 -18.88 -6.13 17.33
CA ASP A 252 -17.86 -5.11 17.11
C ASP A 252 -17.21 -5.20 15.71
N HIS A 253 -17.68 -6.14 14.88
CA HIS A 253 -17.22 -6.36 13.52
C HIS A 253 -15.71 -6.63 13.41
N GLY A 254 -15.12 -7.31 14.41
CA GLY A 254 -13.71 -7.70 14.43
C GLY A 254 -12.77 -6.70 15.12
N TRP A 255 -13.30 -5.61 15.68
CA TRP A 255 -12.51 -4.57 16.33
C TRP A 255 -11.66 -5.09 17.49
N MET A 256 -12.15 -6.03 18.30
CA MET A 256 -11.42 -6.57 19.44
C MET A 256 -10.07 -7.17 19.04
N THR A 257 -9.99 -7.87 17.91
CA THR A 257 -8.72 -8.42 17.42
C THR A 257 -7.70 -7.33 17.08
N VAL A 258 -8.18 -6.20 16.53
CA VAL A 258 -7.35 -5.02 16.29
C VAL A 258 -6.91 -4.40 17.61
N VAL A 259 -7.81 -4.26 18.58
CA VAL A 259 -7.49 -3.72 19.93
C VAL A 259 -6.42 -4.56 20.62
N VAL A 260 -6.51 -5.89 20.56
CA VAL A 260 -5.50 -6.80 21.13
C VAL A 260 -4.13 -6.58 20.47
N ALA A 261 -4.07 -6.49 19.14
CA ALA A 261 -2.83 -6.21 18.43
C ALA A 261 -2.23 -4.83 18.79
N LEU A 262 -3.08 -3.80 18.89
CA LEU A 262 -2.67 -2.44 19.26
C LEU A 262 -2.20 -2.35 20.71
N ARG A 263 -2.83 -3.09 21.63
CA ARG A 263 -2.39 -3.21 23.03
C ARG A 263 -0.97 -3.77 23.09
N HIS A 264 -0.74 -4.92 22.44
CA HIS A 264 0.58 -5.55 22.39
C HIS A 264 1.63 -4.64 21.76
N LEU A 265 1.30 -3.97 20.65
CA LEU A 265 2.18 -3.01 20.00
C LEU A 265 2.54 -1.85 20.94
N LYS A 266 1.56 -1.28 21.64
CA LYS A 266 1.77 -0.19 22.59
C LYS A 266 2.68 -0.61 23.75
N GLU A 267 2.41 -1.77 24.35
CA GLU A 267 3.23 -2.32 25.44
C GLU A 267 4.67 -2.60 24.97
N ALA A 268 4.83 -3.19 23.78
CA ALA A 268 6.14 -3.45 23.18
C ALA A 268 6.95 -2.17 22.93
N CYS A 269 6.31 -1.12 22.41
CA CYS A 269 6.94 0.18 22.19
C CYS A 269 7.30 0.90 23.49
N ALA A 270 6.56 0.67 24.58
CA ALA A 270 6.85 1.25 25.90
C ALA A 270 7.91 0.46 26.69
N SER A 271 8.20 -0.78 26.29
CA SER A 271 9.16 -1.65 26.98
C SER A 271 10.60 -1.19 26.80
N GLN A 272 11.41 -1.34 27.85
CA GLN A 272 12.87 -1.14 27.79
C GLN A 272 13.58 -2.35 27.19
N ALA A 273 12.92 -3.51 27.10
CA ALA A 273 13.46 -4.71 26.47
C ALA A 273 13.40 -4.61 24.93
N ASP A 274 14.14 -5.49 24.26
CA ASP A 274 14.03 -5.68 22.81
C ASP A 274 12.76 -6.47 22.47
N GLU A 275 11.68 -5.72 22.22
CA GLU A 275 10.38 -6.26 21.78
C GLU A 275 10.20 -6.19 20.26
N THR A 276 11.30 -6.03 19.49
CA THR A 276 11.26 -5.97 18.02
C THR A 276 10.46 -7.10 17.36
N PRO A 277 10.56 -8.38 17.81
CA PRO A 277 9.75 -9.46 17.24
C PRO A 277 8.24 -9.26 17.41
N LEU A 278 7.81 -8.75 18.57
CA LEU A 278 6.40 -8.51 18.86
C LEU A 278 5.86 -7.34 18.04
N ILE A 279 6.60 -6.22 18.01
CA ILE A 279 6.28 -5.06 17.16
C ILE A 279 6.08 -5.53 15.71
N LEU A 280 7.03 -6.30 15.17
CA LEU A 280 6.97 -6.78 13.80
C LEU A 280 5.74 -7.68 13.55
N CYS A 281 5.42 -8.60 14.46
CA CYS A 281 4.25 -9.48 14.29
C CYS A 281 2.93 -8.71 14.36
N CYS A 282 2.80 -7.76 15.29
CA CYS A 282 1.63 -6.89 15.38
C CYS A 282 1.42 -6.08 14.09
N LEU A 283 2.48 -5.44 13.58
CA LEU A 283 2.39 -4.65 12.33
C LEU A 283 2.03 -5.52 11.12
N ARG A 284 2.57 -6.74 11.03
CA ARG A 284 2.24 -7.69 9.94
C ARG A 284 0.80 -8.17 10.01
N PHE A 285 0.28 -8.43 11.20
CA PHE A 285 -1.14 -8.75 11.39
C PHE A 285 -2.03 -7.60 10.91
N LEU A 286 -1.76 -6.37 11.36
CA LEU A 286 -2.50 -5.18 10.93
C LEU A 286 -2.42 -4.95 9.42
N ALA A 287 -1.27 -5.17 8.80
CA ALA A 287 -1.11 -5.10 7.34
C ALA A 287 -1.97 -6.13 6.60
N ASN A 288 -1.97 -7.39 7.07
CA ASN A 288 -2.72 -8.48 6.46
C ASN A 288 -4.24 -8.29 6.57
N LEU A 289 -4.74 -7.63 7.62
CA LEU A 289 -6.15 -7.27 7.73
C LEU A 289 -6.64 -6.34 6.60
N MET A 290 -5.75 -5.70 5.85
CA MET A 290 -6.15 -4.81 4.75
C MET A 290 -6.48 -5.54 3.45
N ASP A 291 -6.21 -6.84 3.34
CA ASP A 291 -6.42 -7.65 2.14
C ASP A 291 -7.92 -7.94 1.88
N LEU A 292 -8.57 -8.57 2.86
CA LEU A 292 -9.98 -8.92 2.77
C LEU A 292 -10.88 -7.71 3.05
N THR A 293 -11.90 -7.50 2.22
CA THR A 293 -12.83 -6.35 2.33
C THR A 293 -13.50 -6.23 3.70
N THR A 294 -13.89 -7.35 4.30
CA THR A 294 -14.51 -7.39 5.63
C THR A 294 -13.58 -6.83 6.70
N ASN A 295 -12.30 -7.19 6.64
CA ASN A 295 -11.27 -6.81 7.61
C ASN A 295 -10.83 -5.36 7.38
N ARG A 296 -10.63 -4.97 6.11
CA ARG A 296 -10.31 -3.60 5.71
C ARG A 296 -11.37 -2.60 6.20
N THR A 297 -12.64 -3.00 6.25
CA THR A 297 -13.74 -2.13 6.70
C THR A 297 -13.58 -1.69 8.15
N VAL A 298 -13.19 -2.60 9.07
CA VAL A 298 -12.96 -2.25 10.48
C VAL A 298 -11.68 -1.42 10.64
N MET A 299 -10.63 -1.74 9.89
CA MET A 299 -9.39 -0.94 9.87
C MET A 299 -9.64 0.50 9.42
N LEU A 300 -10.47 0.72 8.40
CA LEU A 300 -10.85 2.04 7.93
C LEU A 300 -11.73 2.80 8.93
N ARG A 301 -12.72 2.12 9.54
CA ARG A 301 -13.59 2.72 10.56
C ARG A 301 -12.79 3.26 11.75
N HIS A 302 -11.69 2.63 12.09
CA HIS A 302 -10.81 3.01 13.20
C HIS A 302 -9.44 3.51 12.73
N ALA A 303 -9.34 4.05 11.50
CA ALA A 303 -8.08 4.40 10.87
C ALA A 303 -7.23 5.35 11.73
N ASN A 304 -7.85 6.36 12.36
CA ASN A 304 -7.12 7.30 13.22
C ASN A 304 -6.39 6.59 14.38
N VAL A 305 -7.06 5.66 15.06
CA VAL A 305 -6.48 4.91 16.19
C VAL A 305 -5.34 4.01 15.72
N VAL A 306 -5.52 3.34 14.58
CA VAL A 306 -4.47 2.47 14.00
C VAL A 306 -3.26 3.30 13.55
N LEU A 307 -3.48 4.40 12.84
CA LEU A 307 -2.41 5.27 12.35
C LEU A 307 -1.65 5.95 13.51
N GLU A 308 -2.33 6.36 14.58
CA GLU A 308 -1.69 6.91 15.78
C GLU A 308 -0.70 5.92 16.40
N SER A 309 -1.03 4.63 16.40
CA SER A 309 -0.14 3.58 16.95
C SER A 309 1.20 3.45 16.20
N LEU A 310 1.27 3.92 14.95
CA LEU A 310 2.49 3.89 14.14
C LEU A 310 3.42 5.07 14.41
N ALA A 311 2.99 6.10 15.14
CA ALA A 311 3.76 7.32 15.38
C ALA A 311 4.96 7.12 16.33
N SER A 312 5.13 5.94 16.92
CA SER A 312 6.24 5.66 17.84
C SER A 312 7.58 5.58 17.12
N ASP A 313 8.64 6.17 17.71
CA ASP A 313 10.02 6.03 17.24
C ASP A 313 10.49 4.58 17.19
N ARG A 314 9.98 3.71 18.08
CA ARG A 314 10.26 2.27 18.05
C ARG A 314 9.75 1.58 16.78
N VAL A 315 8.87 2.25 16.03
CA VAL A 315 8.36 1.84 14.72
C VAL A 315 9.04 2.62 13.60
N LEU A 316 8.89 3.95 13.57
CA LEU A 316 9.33 4.79 12.44
C LEU A 316 10.86 4.85 12.28
N THR A 317 11.60 4.86 13.38
CA THR A 317 13.07 4.91 13.39
C THR A 317 13.69 3.64 13.97
N SER A 318 12.94 2.52 13.93
CA SER A 318 13.39 1.22 14.42
C SER A 318 14.74 0.84 13.81
N PRO A 319 15.71 0.30 14.58
CA PRO A 319 16.97 -0.19 14.01
C PRO A 319 16.73 -1.40 13.08
N ASN A 320 15.60 -2.09 13.21
CA ASN A 320 15.25 -3.22 12.38
C ASN A 320 14.55 -2.77 11.09
N LYS A 321 15.20 -2.98 9.94
CA LYS A 321 14.64 -2.61 8.63
C LYS A 321 13.28 -3.25 8.34
N ASN A 322 13.01 -4.44 8.86
CA ASN A 322 11.74 -5.13 8.60
C ASN A 322 10.58 -4.46 9.34
N VAL A 323 10.82 -3.87 10.53
CA VAL A 323 9.81 -3.07 11.23
C VAL A 323 9.45 -1.85 10.40
N ARG A 324 10.45 -1.12 9.92
CA ARG A 324 10.25 0.07 9.07
C ARG A 324 9.57 -0.28 7.75
N LEU A 325 10.00 -1.35 7.08
CA LEU A 325 9.38 -1.86 5.85
C LEU A 325 7.92 -2.24 6.04
N THR A 326 7.59 -2.94 7.14
CA THR A 326 6.21 -3.32 7.46
C THR A 326 5.36 -2.09 7.82
N ALA A 327 5.91 -1.11 8.53
CA ALA A 327 5.22 0.16 8.80
C ALA A 327 4.92 0.92 7.50
N ALA A 328 5.91 1.08 6.61
CA ALA A 328 5.72 1.67 5.29
C ALA A 328 4.68 0.90 4.46
N SER A 329 4.67 -0.43 4.55
CA SER A 329 3.69 -1.29 3.86
C SER A 329 2.27 -1.11 4.40
N LEU A 330 2.09 -1.00 5.72
CA LEU A 330 0.77 -0.73 6.31
C LEU A 330 0.27 0.67 5.91
N LEU A 331 1.14 1.69 5.90
CA LEU A 331 0.82 3.03 5.42
C LEU A 331 0.42 3.02 3.93
N ALA A 332 1.14 2.25 3.10
CA ALA A 332 0.78 2.03 1.71
C ALA A 332 -0.58 1.33 1.56
N ASN A 333 -0.89 0.35 2.41
CA ASN A 333 -2.20 -0.31 2.40
C ASN A 333 -3.34 0.65 2.73
N PHE A 334 -3.12 1.58 3.67
CA PHE A 334 -4.07 2.68 3.91
C PHE A 334 -4.20 3.59 2.69
N ALA A 335 -3.10 3.92 2.01
CA ALA A 335 -3.14 4.71 0.78
C ALA A 335 -4.00 4.05 -0.31
N VAL A 336 -3.83 2.75 -0.53
CA VAL A 336 -4.66 1.95 -1.45
C VAL A 336 -6.12 1.98 -1.01
N ALA A 337 -6.39 1.75 0.28
CA ALA A 337 -7.74 1.69 0.82
C ALA A 337 -8.48 3.04 0.78
N PHE A 338 -7.75 4.15 0.90
CA PHE A 338 -8.30 5.50 0.79
C PHE A 338 -8.52 5.96 -0.65
N ALA A 339 -7.97 5.27 -1.65
CA ALA A 339 -7.99 5.71 -3.05
C ALA A 339 -9.38 6.05 -3.59
N THR A 340 -10.43 5.38 -3.10
CA THR A 340 -11.83 5.59 -3.50
C THR A 340 -12.69 6.22 -2.40
N LYS A 341 -12.08 6.76 -1.34
CA LYS A 341 -12.75 7.30 -0.15
C LYS A 341 -12.44 8.79 0.03
N GLU A 342 -13.42 9.53 0.53
CA GLU A 342 -13.28 10.93 0.92
C GLU A 342 -12.68 11.05 2.33
N GLU A 343 -11.47 10.53 2.50
CA GLU A 343 -10.80 10.43 3.81
C GLU A 343 -9.63 11.42 3.91
N THR A 344 -9.92 12.72 4.04
CA THR A 344 -8.88 13.77 4.03
C THR A 344 -7.95 13.67 5.24
N GLU A 345 -8.50 13.50 6.45
CA GLU A 345 -7.72 13.46 7.69
C GLU A 345 -6.79 12.25 7.73
N GLY A 346 -7.32 11.05 7.43
CA GLY A 346 -6.51 9.84 7.33
C GLY A 346 -5.39 9.94 6.30
N ARG A 347 -5.65 10.55 5.12
CA ARG A 347 -4.62 10.78 4.10
C ARG A 347 -3.51 11.72 4.60
N ILE A 348 -3.85 12.82 5.27
CA ILE A 348 -2.86 13.74 5.86
C ILE A 348 -2.03 13.04 6.94
N LYS A 349 -2.68 12.23 7.79
CA LYS A 349 -2.00 11.44 8.82
C LYS A 349 -0.99 10.46 8.22
N VAL A 350 -1.37 9.76 7.14
CA VAL A 350 -0.47 8.88 6.40
C VAL A 350 0.74 9.65 5.85
N LEU A 351 0.54 10.83 5.23
CA LEU A 351 1.64 11.66 4.72
C LEU A 351 2.60 12.09 5.83
N LYS A 352 2.09 12.49 7.00
CA LYS A 352 2.91 12.85 8.17
C LYS A 352 3.78 11.68 8.65
N LEU A 353 3.19 10.49 8.78
CA LEU A 353 3.91 9.29 9.20
C LEU A 353 4.97 8.86 8.16
N LEU A 354 4.65 8.94 6.88
CA LEU A 354 5.59 8.66 5.79
C LEU A 354 6.78 9.63 5.81
N ARG A 355 6.52 10.93 5.98
CA ARG A 355 7.58 11.94 6.10
C ARG A 355 8.49 11.69 7.31
N GLY A 356 7.92 11.28 8.45
CA GLY A 356 8.69 10.91 9.63
C GLY A 356 9.61 9.70 9.39
N LEU A 357 9.09 8.68 8.70
CA LEU A 357 9.87 7.48 8.33
C LEU A 357 11.00 7.83 7.34
N MET A 358 10.71 8.63 6.33
CA MET A 358 11.65 8.97 5.24
C MET A 358 12.83 9.85 5.69
N GLU A 359 12.70 10.60 6.78
CA GLU A 359 13.71 11.58 7.23
C GLU A 359 15.11 11.00 7.45
N ARG A 360 15.17 9.78 8.00
CA ARG A 360 16.41 9.10 8.37
C ARG A 360 16.58 7.76 7.67
N GLU A 361 15.75 7.48 6.67
CA GLU A 361 15.78 6.20 5.99
C GLU A 361 16.92 6.18 4.97
N GLY A 362 17.76 5.15 5.06
CA GLY A 362 18.88 4.89 4.15
C GLY A 362 18.72 3.58 3.38
N ASP A 363 17.73 2.75 3.71
CA ASP A 363 17.40 1.54 2.95
C ASP A 363 16.51 1.88 1.74
N ALA A 364 17.03 1.59 0.55
CA ALA A 364 16.38 1.89 -0.72
C ALA A 364 15.01 1.21 -0.89
N ASP A 365 14.83 -0.01 -0.36
CA ASP A 365 13.55 -0.74 -0.49
C ASP A 365 12.48 -0.13 0.40
N VAL A 366 12.85 0.25 1.63
CA VAL A 366 11.94 0.92 2.56
C VAL A 366 11.56 2.30 2.04
N PHE A 367 12.55 3.08 1.59
CA PHE A 367 12.31 4.42 1.06
C PHE A 367 11.42 4.37 -0.18
N TYR A 368 11.68 3.45 -1.10
CA TYR A 368 10.84 3.25 -2.27
C TYR A 368 9.41 2.87 -1.90
N ARG A 369 9.21 2.03 -0.87
CA ARG A 369 7.88 1.70 -0.34
C ARG A 369 7.13 2.94 0.14
N CYS A 370 7.83 3.88 0.79
CA CYS A 370 7.25 5.15 1.21
C CYS A 370 6.87 6.03 0.02
N LEU A 371 7.72 6.15 -0.99
CA LEU A 371 7.42 6.93 -2.20
C LEU A 371 6.15 6.41 -2.90
N LEU A 372 6.01 5.10 -3.05
CA LEU A 372 4.80 4.50 -3.63
C LEU A 372 3.54 4.84 -2.82
N ALA A 373 3.63 4.86 -1.49
CA ALA A 373 2.53 5.25 -0.63
C ALA A 373 2.16 6.73 -0.80
N VAL A 374 3.16 7.64 -0.82
CA VAL A 374 2.94 9.09 -1.04
C VAL A 374 2.31 9.33 -2.42
N LEU A 375 2.87 8.73 -3.48
CA LEU A 375 2.31 8.82 -4.83
C LEU A 375 0.86 8.34 -4.87
N THR A 376 0.56 7.20 -4.24
CA THR A 376 -0.80 6.67 -4.18
C THR A 376 -1.75 7.63 -3.48
N ILE A 377 -1.35 8.24 -2.36
CA ILE A 377 -2.17 9.25 -1.67
C ILE A 377 -2.42 10.48 -2.55
N LEU A 378 -1.41 10.97 -3.27
CA LEU A 378 -1.51 12.21 -4.04
C LEU A 378 -2.21 12.02 -5.40
N ALA A 379 -2.08 10.84 -6.03
CA ALA A 379 -2.66 10.55 -7.33
C ALA A 379 -4.15 10.17 -7.28
N THR A 380 -4.63 9.67 -6.14
CA THR A 380 -6.00 9.11 -6.00
C THR A 380 -7.08 9.99 -5.35
N PRO A 381 -6.90 11.28 -4.98
CA PRO A 381 -8.01 12.02 -4.38
C PRO A 381 -9.17 12.15 -5.38
N PRO A 382 -10.42 11.79 -4.98
CA PRO A 382 -11.58 11.82 -5.87
C PRO A 382 -11.91 13.22 -6.37
N GLN A 383 -11.60 14.27 -5.59
CA GLN A 383 -11.97 15.64 -5.90
C GLN A 383 -10.76 16.59 -6.03
N PRO A 384 -10.78 17.56 -6.97
CA PRO A 384 -9.70 18.56 -7.11
C PRO A 384 -9.42 19.38 -5.85
N GLN A 385 -10.44 19.65 -5.02
CA GLN A 385 -10.26 20.36 -3.75
C GLN A 385 -9.42 19.56 -2.75
N GLN A 386 -9.63 18.25 -2.65
CA GLN A 386 -8.83 17.39 -1.79
C GLN A 386 -7.37 17.34 -2.25
N ARG A 387 -7.10 17.34 -3.56
CA ARG A 387 -5.72 17.43 -4.07
C ARG A 387 -5.01 18.69 -3.57
N ARG A 388 -5.70 19.84 -3.60
CA ARG A 388 -5.16 21.11 -3.09
C ARG A 388 -4.87 21.04 -1.58
N LEU A 389 -5.77 20.44 -0.81
CA LEU A 389 -5.58 20.26 0.65
C LEU A 389 -4.39 19.35 0.95
N LEU A 390 -4.24 18.23 0.24
CA LEU A 390 -3.11 17.33 0.44
C LEU A 390 -1.78 17.96 0.01
N ARG A 391 -1.78 18.75 -1.06
CA ARG A 391 -0.61 19.54 -1.45
C ARG A 391 -0.22 20.53 -0.37
N GLY A 392 -1.18 21.29 0.17
CA GLY A 392 -0.94 22.20 1.29
C GLY A 392 -0.38 21.47 2.51
N ALA A 393 -0.95 20.31 2.86
CA ALA A 393 -0.44 19.49 3.95
C ALA A 393 0.99 18.97 3.70
N CYS A 394 1.36 18.63 2.46
CA CYS A 394 2.72 18.26 2.09
C CYS A 394 3.70 19.44 2.20
N GLN A 395 3.26 20.65 1.87
CA GLN A 395 4.05 21.88 2.05
C GLN A 395 4.26 22.19 3.53
N GLU A 396 3.23 22.05 4.37
CA GLU A 396 3.30 22.29 5.83
C GLU A 396 4.26 21.36 6.57
N ILE A 397 4.56 20.19 6.00
CA ILE A 397 5.45 19.17 6.61
C ILE A 397 6.78 19.05 5.88
N ASP A 398 7.07 19.98 4.96
CA ASP A 398 8.28 20.03 4.15
C ASP A 398 8.57 18.68 3.47
N MET A 399 7.54 18.07 2.86
CA MET A 399 7.66 16.75 2.21
C MET A 399 8.72 16.74 1.11
N ALA A 400 8.93 17.87 0.41
CA ALA A 400 9.95 17.97 -0.64
C ALA A 400 11.38 17.79 -0.10
N ASP A 401 11.65 18.23 1.14
CA ASP A 401 13.00 18.19 1.73
C ASP A 401 13.49 16.77 2.01
N VAL A 402 12.56 15.84 2.24
CA VAL A 402 12.89 14.43 2.46
C VAL A 402 12.99 13.62 1.16
N LEU A 403 12.83 14.23 -0.01
CA LEU A 403 12.96 13.59 -1.32
C LEU A 403 14.36 13.83 -1.93
N PRO A 404 14.95 12.86 -2.66
CA PRO A 404 16.12 13.12 -3.48
C PRO A 404 15.81 14.17 -4.57
N PRO A 405 16.77 15.03 -4.95
CA PRO A 405 18.17 15.03 -4.52
C PRO A 405 18.45 15.76 -3.18
N LEU A 406 17.43 16.34 -2.53
CA LEU A 406 17.61 17.07 -1.26
C LEU A 406 17.97 16.12 -0.10
N ASN A 407 17.35 14.95 -0.08
CA ASN A 407 17.69 13.89 0.86
C ASN A 407 18.95 13.14 0.40
N GLN A 408 20.07 13.42 1.08
CA GLN A 408 21.37 12.81 0.79
C GLN A 408 21.52 11.38 1.32
N ASN A 409 20.57 10.88 2.13
CA ASN A 409 20.62 9.52 2.67
C ASN A 409 20.30 8.45 1.61
N ILE A 410 19.70 8.85 0.48
CA ILE A 410 19.22 7.95 -0.57
C ILE A 410 19.62 8.52 -1.95
N PRO A 411 20.20 7.72 -2.85
CA PRO A 411 20.58 8.19 -4.19
C PRO A 411 19.35 8.51 -5.05
N ALA A 412 19.43 9.60 -5.82
CA ALA A 412 18.41 10.05 -6.77
C ALA A 412 18.44 9.25 -8.09
N GLU A 413 18.58 7.93 -8.03
CA GLU A 413 18.80 7.08 -9.20
C GLU A 413 17.68 6.05 -9.40
N GLY A 414 17.47 5.65 -10.66
CA GLY A 414 16.52 4.62 -11.05
C GLY A 414 15.11 4.86 -10.50
N ARG A 415 14.47 3.79 -10.03
CA ARG A 415 13.07 3.81 -9.56
C ARG A 415 12.80 4.81 -8.43
N ILE A 416 13.81 5.14 -7.61
CA ILE A 416 13.68 6.10 -6.53
C ILE A 416 13.65 7.52 -7.07
N GLY A 417 14.59 7.85 -7.96
CA GLY A 417 14.62 9.15 -8.64
C GLY A 417 13.33 9.40 -9.43
N ASP A 418 12.88 8.40 -10.19
CA ASP A 418 11.63 8.46 -10.97
C ASP A 418 10.42 8.74 -10.07
N ALA A 419 10.27 7.99 -8.97
CA ALA A 419 9.14 8.16 -8.06
C ALA A 419 9.20 9.48 -7.26
N ALA A 420 10.40 9.93 -6.86
CA ALA A 420 10.58 11.22 -6.21
C ALA A 420 10.22 12.37 -7.16
N GLN A 421 10.63 12.30 -8.42
CA GLN A 421 10.30 13.29 -9.44
C GLN A 421 8.79 13.39 -9.66
N ASP A 422 8.07 12.26 -9.72
CA ASP A 422 6.62 12.26 -9.84
C ASP A 422 5.92 12.91 -8.64
N ILE A 423 6.43 12.69 -7.42
CA ILE A 423 5.89 13.36 -6.23
C ILE A 423 6.10 14.86 -6.35
N LEU A 424 7.31 15.32 -6.70
CA LEU A 424 7.60 16.75 -6.87
C LEU A 424 6.66 17.40 -7.89
N LEU A 425 6.40 16.74 -9.02
CA LEU A 425 5.45 17.21 -10.04
C LEU A 425 4.00 17.30 -9.53
N LEU A 426 3.59 16.45 -8.58
CA LEU A 426 2.26 16.52 -7.96
C LEU A 426 2.17 17.65 -6.91
N LEU A 427 3.31 18.07 -6.35
CA LEU A 427 3.40 19.14 -5.37
C LEU A 427 3.45 20.55 -6.00
N GLU A 428 3.87 20.68 -7.26
CA GLU A 428 3.78 21.90 -8.08
C GLU A 428 2.34 22.27 -8.45
#